data_AF-A0A645CNA3-F1
#
_entry.id   AF-A0A645CNA3-F1
#
_cell.length_a   1.000
_cell.length_b   1.000
_cell.length_c   1.000
_cell.angle_alpha   90.00
_cell.angle_beta   90.00
_cell.angle_gamma   90.00
#
_symmetry.space_group_name_H-M   'P 1'
#
loop_
_entity.id
_entity.type
_entity.pdbx_description
1 polymer ?
#
loop_
_entity_poly.entity_id
_entity_poly.type
_entity_poly.pdbx_seq_one_letter_code
_entity_poly.pdbx_strand_id
1 'polypeptide(L)'
;MEGLAYIARGEHLGRMDPATPVYLFSGEEDPVGQYGAGVQKVWGFFRRAGCRDLTLKLYPGGRHEMLNETNRQQVYEDVLTWLEARLTSDTGSD
;
A
#
# COMPACT_ATOMS: atom_id res chain seq x y z
N MET A 1 7.36 16.22 13.08
CA MET A 1 6.71 15.94 11.77
C MET A 1 7.71 15.90 10.60
N GLU A 2 9.04 15.89 10.83
CA GLU A 2 10.04 15.92 9.74
C GLU A 2 10.16 14.60 8.96
N GLY A 3 9.91 13.45 9.58
CA GLY A 3 10.05 12.14 8.92
C GLY A 3 9.10 11.92 7.74
N LEU A 4 7.82 12.26 7.88
CA LEU A 4 6.84 12.16 6.78
C LEU A 4 7.17 13.12 5.64
N ALA A 5 7.60 14.34 5.98
CA ALA A 5 8.02 15.33 5.00
C ALA A 5 9.31 14.92 4.27
N TYR A 6 10.18 14.14 4.91
CA TYR A 6 11.35 13.51 4.29
C TYR A 6 10.91 12.42 3.31
N ILE A 7 10.19 11.39 3.77
CA ILE A 7 9.81 10.23 2.93
C ILE A 7 9.02 10.66 1.69
N ALA A 8 8.15 11.68 1.81
CA ALA A 8 7.31 12.16 0.71
C ALA A 8 8.04 12.99 -0.37
N ARG A 9 9.33 13.32 -0.20
CA ARG A 9 10.07 14.06 -1.24
C ARG A 9 10.27 13.17 -2.46
N GLY A 10 9.96 13.70 -3.64
CA GLY A 10 10.14 12.99 -4.91
C GLY A 10 11.56 12.46 -5.12
N GLU A 11 12.58 13.18 -4.63
CA GLU A 11 13.97 12.73 -4.67
C GLU A 11 14.19 11.42 -3.91
N HIS A 12 13.58 11.27 -2.72
CA HIS A 12 13.76 10.08 -1.89
C HIS A 12 12.92 8.91 -2.39
N LEU A 13 11.68 9.17 -2.81
CA LEU A 13 10.83 8.15 -3.41
C LEU A 13 11.42 7.62 -4.73
N GLY A 14 12.04 8.50 -5.52
CA GLY A 14 12.70 8.13 -6.78
C GLY A 14 13.95 7.25 -6.62
N ARG A 15 14.42 7.01 -5.39
CA ARG A 15 15.48 6.04 -5.10
C ARG A 15 14.96 4.62 -4.95
N MET A 16 13.64 4.43 -4.81
CA MET A 16 13.05 3.09 -4.80
C MET A 16 13.13 2.48 -6.20
N ASP A 17 13.33 1.17 -6.29
CA ASP A 17 13.23 0.46 -7.55
C ASP A 17 11.79 0.54 -8.10
N PRO A 18 11.56 1.15 -9.28
CA PRO A 18 10.24 1.25 -9.89
C PRO A 18 9.57 -0.09 -10.20
N ALA A 19 10.33 -1.18 -10.25
CA ALA A 19 9.83 -2.54 -10.46
C ALA A 19 9.34 -3.22 -9.17
N THR A 20 9.62 -2.67 -7.98
CA THR A 20 9.14 -3.23 -6.71
C THR A 20 7.62 -3.05 -6.62
N PRO A 21 6.82 -4.13 -6.48
CA PRO A 21 5.39 -4.03 -6.28
C PRO A 21 5.03 -3.39 -4.94
N VAL A 22 4.04 -2.50 -4.93
CA VAL A 22 3.59 -1.80 -3.72
C VAL A 22 2.08 -1.95 -3.54
N TYR A 23 1.66 -2.42 -2.37
CA TYR A 23 0.27 -2.44 -1.95
C TYR A 23 0.04 -1.48 -0.80
N LEU A 24 -0.76 -0.45 -1.04
CA LEU A 24 -1.24 0.46 -0.02
C LEU A 24 -2.67 0.05 0.36
N PHE A 25 -2.94 -0.08 1.65
CA PHE A 25 -4.30 -0.30 2.12
C PHE A 25 -4.57 0.44 3.42
N SER A 26 -5.81 0.90 3.61
CA SER A 26 -6.24 1.68 4.76
C SER A 26 -7.75 1.52 4.98
N GLY A 27 -8.20 1.81 6.19
CA GLY A 27 -9.62 2.02 6.45
C GLY A 27 -10.12 3.32 5.82
N GLU A 28 -11.35 3.32 5.32
CA GLU A 28 -12.01 4.51 4.78
C GLU A 28 -12.36 5.52 5.89
N GLU A 29 -12.62 5.05 7.12
CA GLU A 29 -12.95 5.87 8.28
C GLU A 29 -11.75 6.19 9.18
N ASP A 30 -10.52 5.98 8.70
CA ASP A 30 -9.32 6.32 9.46
C ASP A 30 -9.02 7.85 9.42
N PRO A 31 -9.17 8.58 10.55
CA PRO A 31 -8.87 10.00 10.60
C PRO A 31 -7.37 10.30 10.44
N VAL A 32 -6.47 9.36 10.77
CA VAL A 32 -5.02 9.52 10.57
C VAL A 32 -4.69 9.59 9.08
N GLY A 33 -5.34 8.74 8.29
CA GLY A 33 -5.29 8.74 6.83
C GLY A 33 -6.15 9.81 6.16
N GLN A 34 -6.72 10.77 6.90
CA GLN A 34 -7.67 11.76 6.39
C GLN A 34 -8.87 11.11 5.67
N TYR A 35 -9.44 10.06 6.26
CA TYR A 35 -10.59 9.35 5.69
C TYR A 35 -10.31 8.84 4.27
N GLY A 36 -9.14 8.22 4.09
CA GLY A 36 -8.66 7.70 2.80
C GLY A 36 -7.91 8.70 1.91
N ALA A 37 -8.14 10.02 2.06
CA ALA A 37 -7.51 11.02 1.20
C ALA A 37 -5.96 11.04 1.33
N GLY A 38 -5.45 10.79 2.53
CA GLY A 38 -4.01 10.73 2.81
C GLY A 38 -3.32 9.57 2.10
N VAL A 39 -3.90 8.36 2.16
CA VAL A 39 -3.31 7.20 1.48
C VAL A 39 -3.43 7.30 -0.04
N GLN A 40 -4.52 7.89 -0.56
CA GLN A 40 -4.66 8.21 -1.99
C GLN A 40 -3.58 9.20 -2.47
N LYS A 41 -3.25 10.20 -1.64
CA LYS A 41 -2.15 11.14 -1.92
C LYS A 41 -0.80 10.42 -1.99
N VAL A 42 -0.54 9.50 -1.06
CA VAL A 42 0.68 8.67 -1.06
C VAL A 42 0.75 7.78 -2.30
N TRP A 43 -0.35 7.12 -2.66
CA TRP A 43 -0.45 6.37 -3.91
C TRP A 43 -0.09 7.24 -5.12
N GLY A 44 -0.57 8.49 -5.15
CA GLY A 44 -0.20 9.46 -6.18
C GLY A 44 1.30 9.80 -6.21
N PHE A 45 2.00 9.80 -5.06
CA PHE A 45 3.45 9.98 -5.02
C PHE A 45 4.19 8.81 -5.65
N PHE A 46 3.84 7.57 -5.30
CA PHE A 46 4.43 6.36 -5.89
C PHE A 46 4.22 6.30 -7.40
N ARG A 47 3.00 6.61 -7.86
CA ARG A 47 2.69 6.67 -9.29
C ARG A 47 3.55 7.71 -10.02
N ARG A 48 3.72 8.91 -9.46
CA ARG A 48 4.58 9.95 -10.04
C ARG A 48 6.07 9.60 -10.03
N ALA A 49 6.52 8.81 -9.06
CA ALA A 49 7.89 8.31 -8.99
C ALA A 49 8.17 7.14 -9.96
N GLY A 50 7.16 6.65 -10.68
CA GLY A 50 7.32 5.64 -11.73
C GLY A 50 7.11 4.19 -11.28
N CYS A 51 6.60 3.96 -10.06
CA CYS A 51 6.23 2.63 -9.58
C CYS A 51 5.24 1.97 -10.56
N ARG A 52 5.60 0.80 -11.09
CA ARG A 52 4.89 0.14 -12.20
C ARG A 52 3.74 -0.75 -11.74
N ASP A 53 3.89 -1.38 -10.58
CA ASP A 53 2.90 -2.24 -9.96
C ASP A 53 2.48 -1.65 -8.62
N LEU A 54 1.37 -0.92 -8.64
CA LEU A 54 0.89 -0.13 -7.52
C LEU A 54 -0.60 -0.37 -7.28
N THR A 55 -0.91 -1.00 -6.16
CA THR A 55 -2.30 -1.31 -5.74
C THR A 55 -2.70 -0.42 -4.57
N LEU A 56 -3.94 0.08 -4.58
CA LEU A 56 -4.55 0.78 -3.44
C LEU A 56 -5.90 0.14 -3.12
N LYS A 57 -6.15 -0.17 -1.84
CA LYS A 57 -7.45 -0.60 -1.35
C LYS A 57 -7.90 0.21 -0.13
N LEU A 58 -9.11 0.76 -0.20
CA LEU A 58 -9.80 1.34 0.96
C LEU A 58 -10.87 0.36 1.41
N TYR A 59 -10.89 0.03 2.69
CA TYR A 59 -11.91 -0.85 3.28
C TYR A 59 -13.05 0.00 3.85
N PRO A 60 -14.27 -0.09 3.31
CA PRO A 60 -15.42 0.68 3.79
C PRO A 60 -15.69 0.43 5.28
N GLY A 61 -15.89 1.49 6.05
CA GLY A 61 -16.12 1.43 7.49
C GLY A 61 -14.90 1.04 8.35
N GLY A 62 -13.78 0.62 7.74
CA GLY A 62 -12.55 0.29 8.48
C GLY A 62 -11.89 1.54 9.04
N ARG A 63 -11.27 1.43 10.22
CA ARG A 63 -10.50 2.51 10.86
C ARG A 63 -8.99 2.27 10.70
N HIS A 64 -8.20 2.57 11.73
CA HIS A 64 -6.75 2.66 11.63
C HIS A 64 -6.05 1.28 11.53
N GLU A 65 -6.45 0.32 12.36
CA GLU A 65 -5.73 -0.95 12.48
C GLU A 65 -6.36 -2.05 11.59
N MET A 66 -6.28 -1.93 10.26
CA MET A 66 -6.97 -2.84 9.33
C MET A 66 -6.68 -4.34 9.57
N LEU A 67 -5.48 -4.69 10.01
CA LEU A 67 -5.13 -6.07 10.33
C LEU A 67 -5.81 -6.58 11.62
N ASN A 68 -6.27 -5.68 12.49
CA ASN A 68 -6.97 -5.99 13.74
C ASN A 68 -8.46 -5.61 13.72
N GLU A 69 -8.95 -5.06 12.62
CA GLU A 69 -10.34 -4.63 12.47
C GLU A 69 -11.32 -5.82 12.44
N THR A 70 -12.60 -5.51 12.57
CA THR A 70 -13.68 -6.52 12.54
C THR A 70 -13.69 -7.36 11.26
N ASN A 71 -13.26 -6.78 10.13
CA ASN A 71 -13.13 -7.45 8.84
C ASN A 71 -11.71 -8.00 8.56
N ARG A 72 -10.85 -8.17 9.58
CA ARG A 72 -9.46 -8.65 9.43
C ARG A 72 -9.29 -9.88 8.55
N GLN A 73 -10.25 -10.81 8.55
CA GLN A 73 -10.18 -12.00 7.71
C GLN A 73 -10.16 -11.65 6.22
N GLN A 74 -11.02 -10.71 5.80
CA GLN A 74 -11.02 -10.16 4.44
C GLN A 74 -9.68 -9.50 4.13
N VAL A 75 -9.17 -8.68 5.06
CA VAL A 75 -7.89 -7.98 4.88
C VAL A 75 -6.74 -8.97 4.71
N TYR A 76 -6.70 -10.05 5.49
CA TYR A 76 -5.70 -11.11 5.36
C TYR A 76 -5.79 -11.84 4.02
N GLU A 77 -6.99 -12.20 3.58
CA GLU A 77 -7.21 -12.87 2.30
C GLU A 77 -6.78 -11.99 1.12
N ASP A 78 -7.10 -10.70 1.17
CA ASP A 78 -6.69 -9.73 0.15
C ASP A 78 -5.17 -9.57 0.09
N VAL A 79 -4.50 -9.46 1.25
CA VAL A 79 -3.05 -9.35 1.34
C VAL A 79 -2.37 -10.64 0.84
N LEU A 80 -2.86 -11.81 1.27
CA LEU A 80 -2.33 -13.09 0.83
C LEU A 80 -2.48 -13.26 -0.69
N THR A 81 -3.68 -13.02 -1.22
CA THR A 81 -3.95 -13.09 -2.67
C THR A 81 -3.03 -12.14 -3.45
N TRP A 82 -2.82 -10.92 -2.93
CA TRP A 82 -1.94 -9.95 -3.56
C TRP A 82 -0.47 -10.42 -3.59
N LEU A 83 0.00 -11.03 -2.50
CA LEU A 83 1.35 -11.59 -2.38
C LEU A 83 1.55 -12.81 -3.28
N GLU A 84 0.64 -13.78 -3.27
CA GLU A 84 0.73 -15.00 -4.08
C GLU A 84 0.80 -14.67 -5.59
N ALA A 85 0.06 -13.66 -6.04
CA ALA A 85 0.10 -13.18 -7.42
C ALA A 85 1.46 -12.61 -7.85
N ARG A 86 2.38 -12.31 -6.92
CA ARG A 86 3.68 -11.66 -7.17
C ARG A 86 4.88 -12.48 -6.73
N LEU A 87 4.67 -13.42 -5.81
CA LEU A 87 5.70 -14.35 -5.35
C LEU A 87 5.85 -15.59 -6.23
N THR A 88 4.99 -15.75 -7.24
CA THR A 88 5.06 -16.84 -8.23
C THR A 88 6.15 -16.59 -9.26
N SER A 89 7.40 -16.53 -8.81
CA SER A 89 8.60 -16.72 -9.63
C SER A 89 9.76 -17.23 -8.78
N ASP A 90 9.60 -18.45 -8.24
CA ASP A 90 10.65 -19.47 -8.27
C ASP A 90 10.06 -20.85 -7.96
N THR A 91 9.56 -21.51 -9.00
CA THR A 91 9.47 -22.98 -9.03
C THR A 91 10.16 -23.43 -10.30
N GLY A 92 11.48 -23.18 -10.39
CA GLY A 92 12.34 -24.14 -11.09
C GLY A 92 12.12 -25.48 -10.38
N SER A 93 11.69 -26.56 -11.02
CA SER A 93 12.35 -27.22 -12.16
C SER A 93 13.84 -27.43 -11.89
N ASP A 94 14.18 -28.14 -10.81
CA ASP A 94 15.01 -29.36 -10.81
C ASP A 94 14.99 -30.03 -9.42
#